data_AF-A0A6H1Z9H8-F1
#
_entry.id   AF-A0A6H1Z9H8-F1
#
_cell.length_a   1.000
_cell.length_b   1.000
_cell.length_c   1.000
_cell.angle_alpha   90.00
_cell.angle_beta   90.00
_cell.angle_gamma   90.00
#
_symmetry.space_group_name_H-M   'P 1'
#
loop_
_entity.id
_entity.type
_entity.pdbx_description
1 polymer ?
#
loop_
_entity_poly.entity_id
_entity_poly.type
_entity_poly.pdbx_seq_one_letter_code
_entity_poly.pdbx_strand_id
1 'polypeptide(L)'
;MANPIDSRIAEMMLAAPDAQKLSVLWRNRARIVDNVTYWQMVATCWIGFGRTARLATFRGLLASQRPMRWRLMKKADRRVWRALPGTVTAYRAHDDGEDLGEMISWTIDRAVAEKFAAAWEREVVTRQFPKRDVVAYFDRRGEREILVLRAGK
;
A
#
# COMPACT_ATOMS: atom_id res chain seq x y z
N MET A 1 23.83 9.41 -9.45
CA MET A 1 23.83 10.38 -8.32
C MET A 1 22.37 10.67 -7.98
N ALA A 2 21.96 10.63 -6.71
CA ALA A 2 20.58 10.91 -6.33
C ALA A 2 20.23 12.37 -6.66
N ASN A 3 19.02 12.64 -7.14
CA ASN A 3 18.59 14.01 -7.44
C ASN A 3 18.61 14.84 -6.13
N PRO A 4 19.24 16.04 -6.10
CA PRO A 4 19.37 16.82 -4.87
C PRO A 4 18.03 17.21 -4.21
N ILE A 5 16.99 17.45 -5.01
CA ILE A 5 15.64 17.75 -4.51
C ILE A 5 15.07 16.53 -3.80
N ASP A 6 15.21 15.35 -4.42
CA ASP A 6 14.71 14.09 -3.87
C ASP A 6 15.43 13.72 -2.58
N SER A 7 16.76 13.88 -2.55
CA SER A 7 17.59 13.68 -1.34
C SER A 7 17.12 14.59 -0.21
N ARG A 8 16.89 15.88 -0.48
CA ARG A 8 16.38 16.81 0.52
C ARG A 8 14.98 16.42 1.03
N ILE A 9 14.10 15.94 0.16
CA ILE A 9 12.77 15.45 0.59
C ILE A 9 12.92 14.19 1.45
N ALA A 10 13.83 13.28 1.09
CA ALA A 10 14.12 12.09 1.89
C ALA A 10 14.65 12.46 3.29
N GLU A 11 15.58 13.40 3.37
CA GLU A 11 16.10 13.94 4.63
C GLU A 11 14.98 14.56 5.48
N MET A 12 14.09 15.35 4.88
CA MET A 12 12.91 15.89 5.57
C MET A 12 12.00 14.78 6.10
N MET A 13 11.79 13.71 5.33
CA MET A 13 11.01 12.56 5.79
C MET A 13 11.71 11.79 6.92
N LEU A 14 13.03 11.68 6.91
CA LEU A 14 13.79 11.01 7.96
C LEU A 14 13.79 11.80 9.27
N ALA A 15 13.91 13.13 9.18
CA ALA A 15 13.89 14.02 10.34
C ALA A 15 12.49 14.23 10.95
N ALA A 16 11.43 14.02 10.17
CA ALA A 16 10.07 14.19 10.65
C ALA A 16 9.63 13.05 11.59
N PRO A 17 8.80 13.33 12.62
CA PRO A 17 8.13 12.29 13.39
C PRO A 17 7.32 11.35 12.48
N ASP A 18 7.22 10.07 12.86
CA ASP A 18 6.49 9.04 12.10
C ASP A 18 5.07 9.48 11.69
N ALA A 19 4.35 10.11 12.62
CA ALA A 19 3.03 10.67 12.35
C ALA A 19 3.03 11.76 11.26
N GLN A 20 4.14 12.43 10.99
CA GLN A 20 4.23 13.52 10.02
C GLN A 20 4.85 13.12 8.68
N LYS A 21 5.56 11.98 8.60
CA LYS A 21 6.26 11.53 7.37
C LYS A 21 5.35 11.48 6.14
N LEU A 22 4.13 10.96 6.30
CA LEU A 22 3.16 10.91 5.20
C LEU A 22 2.76 12.32 4.73
N SER A 23 2.59 13.27 5.65
CA SER A 23 2.25 14.67 5.31
C SER A 23 3.41 15.36 4.59
N VAL A 24 4.65 15.10 5.00
CA VAL A 24 5.85 15.58 4.30
C VAL A 24 5.90 15.06 2.86
N LEU A 25 5.70 13.74 2.68
CA LEU A 25 5.63 13.13 1.35
C LEU A 25 4.50 13.75 0.52
N TRP A 26 3.28 13.84 1.07
CA TRP A 26 2.13 14.38 0.36
C TRP A 26 2.38 15.81 -0.13
N ARG A 27 2.90 16.69 0.73
CA ARG A 27 3.17 18.09 0.39
C ARG A 27 4.24 18.25 -0.68
N ASN A 28 5.23 17.35 -0.72
CA ASN A 28 6.35 17.44 -1.66
C ASN A 28 6.23 16.52 -2.88
N ARG A 29 5.15 15.72 -2.98
CA ARG A 29 4.96 14.68 -4.02
C ARG A 29 5.16 15.15 -5.47
N ALA A 30 4.81 16.40 -5.76
CA ALA A 30 4.96 17.01 -7.08
C ALA A 30 6.40 17.46 -7.38
N ARG A 31 7.20 17.71 -6.33
CA ARG A 31 8.59 18.15 -6.43
C ARG A 31 9.58 16.99 -6.59
N ILE A 32 9.16 15.76 -6.27
CA ILE A 32 9.99 14.58 -6.45
C ILE A 32 10.22 14.36 -7.95
N VAL A 33 11.48 14.39 -8.36
CA VAL A 33 11.87 14.30 -9.76
C VAL A 33 11.93 12.83 -10.20
N ASP A 34 12.62 11.99 -9.44
CA ASP A 34 12.82 10.59 -9.79
C ASP A 34 11.62 9.70 -9.43
N ASN A 35 11.16 8.92 -10.40
CA ASN A 35 10.00 8.04 -10.22
C ASN A 35 10.31 6.85 -9.31
N VAL A 36 11.56 6.36 -9.30
CA VAL A 36 11.95 5.28 -8.40
C VAL A 36 11.90 5.78 -6.96
N THR A 37 12.48 6.95 -6.69
CA THR A 37 12.44 7.59 -5.37
C THR A 37 11.01 7.84 -4.92
N TYR A 38 10.14 8.37 -5.78
CA TYR A 38 8.73 8.57 -5.46
C TYR A 38 8.08 7.28 -4.95
N TRP A 39 8.18 6.18 -5.72
CA TRP A 39 7.53 4.92 -5.34
C TRP A 39 8.16 4.28 -4.11
N GLN A 40 9.47 4.43 -3.90
CA GLN A 40 10.15 3.95 -2.70
C GLN A 40 9.75 4.73 -1.44
N MET A 41 9.52 6.03 -1.55
CA MET A 41 8.99 6.86 -0.46
C MET A 41 7.55 6.47 -0.12
N VAL A 42 6.70 6.26 -1.13
CA VAL A 42 5.32 5.78 -0.92
C VAL A 42 5.31 4.42 -0.23
N ALA A 43 6.14 3.47 -0.69
CA ALA A 43 6.26 2.16 -0.05
C ALA A 43 6.74 2.29 1.40
N THR A 44 7.75 3.12 1.66
CA THR A 44 8.25 3.39 3.02
C THR A 44 7.14 3.91 3.92
N CYS A 45 6.36 4.89 3.46
CA CYS A 45 5.22 5.40 4.21
C CYS A 45 4.14 4.34 4.43
N TRP A 46 3.83 3.53 3.41
CA TRP A 46 2.81 2.48 3.52
C TRP A 46 3.19 1.44 4.57
N ILE A 47 4.39 0.87 4.48
CA ILE A 47 4.80 -0.16 5.43
C ILE A 47 5.02 0.39 6.84
N GLY A 48 5.49 1.63 6.97
CA GLY A 48 5.67 2.24 8.29
C GLY A 48 4.34 2.62 8.96
N PHE A 49 3.41 3.18 8.17
CA PHE A 49 2.30 3.99 8.70
C PHE A 49 0.97 3.81 7.95
N GLY A 50 0.83 2.77 7.14
CA GLY A 50 -0.41 2.40 6.45
C GLY A 50 -1.50 2.08 7.47
N ARG A 51 -2.39 3.05 7.72
CA ARG A 51 -3.53 2.93 8.64
C ARG A 51 -4.80 3.46 7.99
N THR A 52 -5.96 2.93 8.40
CA THR A 52 -7.29 3.29 7.88
C THR A 52 -7.52 4.81 7.87
N ALA A 53 -7.12 5.53 8.93
CA ALA A 53 -7.29 6.98 9.05
C ALA A 53 -6.55 7.84 7.99
N ARG A 54 -5.68 7.23 7.17
CA ARG A 54 -4.89 7.92 6.14
C ARG A 54 -5.12 7.35 4.73
N LEU A 55 -6.18 6.55 4.57
CA LEU A 55 -6.50 5.89 3.31
C LEU A 55 -6.67 6.88 2.15
N ALA A 56 -7.37 7.99 2.34
CA ALA A 56 -7.54 9.00 1.28
C ALA A 56 -6.19 9.52 0.74
N THR A 57 -5.24 9.83 1.63
CA THR A 57 -3.90 10.28 1.27
C THR A 57 -3.13 9.19 0.51
N PHE A 58 -3.17 7.95 1.00
CA PHE A 58 -2.51 6.84 0.33
C PHE A 58 -3.13 6.53 -1.04
N ARG A 59 -4.46 6.56 -1.15
CA ARG A 59 -5.17 6.43 -2.43
C ARG A 59 -4.69 7.48 -3.42
N GLY A 60 -4.59 8.74 -3.00
CA GLY A 60 -4.07 9.83 -3.83
C GLY A 60 -2.62 9.60 -4.29
N LEU A 61 -1.75 9.10 -3.40
CA LEU A 61 -0.36 8.79 -3.75
C LEU A 61 -0.24 7.61 -4.72
N LEU A 62 -1.00 6.55 -4.46
CA LEU A 62 -1.00 5.31 -5.23
C LEU A 62 -1.67 5.50 -6.60
N ALA A 63 -2.64 6.41 -6.73
CA ALA A 63 -3.32 6.75 -7.98
C ALA A 63 -2.44 7.53 -8.99
N SER A 64 -1.23 7.93 -8.59
CA SER A 64 -0.27 8.60 -9.46
C SER A 64 0.04 7.80 -10.74
N GLN A 65 0.04 8.47 -11.89
CA GLN A 65 0.36 7.90 -13.19
C GLN A 65 1.88 7.83 -13.47
N ARG A 66 2.72 8.11 -12.46
CA ARG A 66 4.18 8.01 -12.59
C ARG A 66 4.59 6.62 -13.08
N PRO A 67 5.56 6.52 -14.01
CA PRO A 67 6.04 5.23 -14.50
C PRO A 67 6.75 4.46 -13.39
N MET A 68 7.07 3.20 -13.66
CA MET A 68 7.82 2.32 -12.74
C MET A 68 7.12 2.06 -11.40
N ARG A 69 5.78 2.02 -11.36
CA ARG A 69 5.00 1.70 -10.15
C ARG A 69 5.42 0.42 -9.45
N TRP A 70 5.95 -0.55 -10.20
CA TRP A 70 6.55 -1.78 -9.65
C TRP A 70 7.67 -1.53 -8.62
N ARG A 71 8.23 -0.31 -8.54
CA ARG A 71 9.26 0.09 -7.57
C ARG A 71 8.69 0.26 -6.15
N LEU A 72 7.37 0.25 -5.98
CA LEU A 72 6.72 0.08 -4.68
C LEU A 72 7.18 -1.22 -3.99
N MET A 73 7.36 -2.28 -4.79
CA MET A 73 7.64 -3.63 -4.32
C MET A 73 9.14 -3.96 -4.36
N LYS A 74 9.61 -4.78 -3.42
CA LYS A 74 10.97 -5.37 -3.50
C LYS A 74 11.02 -6.47 -4.56
N LYS A 75 12.22 -6.94 -4.92
CA LYS A 75 12.40 -7.98 -5.94
C LYS A 75 11.65 -9.28 -5.61
N ALA A 76 11.66 -9.68 -4.34
CA ALA A 76 10.94 -10.86 -3.85
C ALA A 76 9.42 -10.69 -4.00
N ASP A 77 8.87 -9.57 -3.51
CA ASP A 77 7.46 -9.23 -3.65
C ASP A 77 7.00 -9.22 -5.12
N ARG A 78 7.80 -8.62 -6.02
CA ARG A 78 7.51 -8.60 -7.46
C ARG A 78 7.48 -9.99 -8.09
N ARG A 79 8.22 -10.96 -7.54
CA ARG A 79 8.17 -12.35 -8.04
C ARG A 79 6.83 -12.98 -7.68
N VAL A 80 6.35 -12.79 -6.46
CA VAL A 80 5.04 -13.29 -6.03
C VAL A 80 3.92 -12.59 -6.78
N TRP A 81 3.95 -11.25 -6.85
CA TRP A 81 2.96 -10.47 -7.60
C TRP A 81 2.83 -10.94 -9.06
N ARG A 82 3.96 -11.22 -9.74
CA ARG A 82 3.93 -11.74 -11.12
C ARG A 82 3.30 -13.13 -11.22
N ALA A 83 3.46 -13.97 -10.21
CA ALA A 83 2.88 -15.31 -10.15
C ALA A 83 1.39 -15.31 -9.74
N LEU A 84 0.83 -14.18 -9.29
CA LEU A 84 -0.60 -14.10 -8.97
C LEU A 84 -1.47 -14.44 -10.20
N PRO A 85 -2.59 -15.15 -10.00
CA PRO A 85 -3.56 -15.46 -11.06
C PRO A 85 -4.19 -14.19 -11.64
N GLY A 86 -4.89 -14.32 -12.79
CA GLY A 86 -5.60 -13.20 -13.43
C GLY A 86 -6.69 -12.59 -12.54
N THR A 87 -7.29 -13.40 -11.68
CA THR A 87 -8.25 -13.00 -10.63
C THR A 87 -7.73 -13.47 -9.29
N VAL A 88 -7.58 -12.55 -8.34
CA VAL A 88 -7.01 -12.77 -7.01
C VAL A 88 -8.14 -12.75 -5.97
N THR A 89 -8.36 -13.87 -5.29
CA THR A 89 -9.21 -13.92 -4.10
C THR A 89 -8.42 -13.37 -2.91
N ALA A 90 -9.02 -12.44 -2.18
CA ALA A 90 -8.41 -11.83 -1.01
C ALA A 90 -9.43 -11.61 0.11
N TYR A 91 -8.91 -11.40 1.32
CA TYR A 91 -9.63 -11.42 2.57
C TYR A 91 -9.26 -10.19 3.40
N ARG A 92 -10.17 -9.77 4.28
CA ARG A 92 -9.94 -8.67 5.22
C ARG A 92 -10.75 -8.89 6.49
N ALA A 93 -10.14 -8.59 7.64
CA ALA A 93 -10.88 -8.40 8.88
C ALA A 93 -11.56 -7.03 8.84
N HIS A 94 -12.87 -7.02 9.02
CA HIS A 94 -13.75 -5.89 8.74
C HIS A 94 -14.68 -5.64 9.94
N ASP A 95 -14.95 -4.37 10.17
CA ASP A 95 -15.81 -3.83 11.21
C ASP A 95 -17.00 -3.15 10.53
N ASP A 96 -18.21 -3.29 11.07
CA ASP A 96 -19.47 -2.87 10.43
C ASP A 96 -19.50 -1.37 10.07
N GLY A 97 -18.66 -0.55 10.70
CA GLY A 97 -18.50 0.88 10.40
C GLY A 97 -17.55 1.22 9.24
N GLU A 98 -16.81 0.27 8.66
CA GLU A 98 -15.86 0.52 7.57
C GLU A 98 -16.54 0.47 6.18
N ASP A 99 -16.28 1.44 5.29
CA ASP A 99 -16.69 1.28 3.89
C ASP A 99 -15.71 0.35 3.16
N LEU A 100 -16.14 -0.89 2.91
CA LEU A 100 -15.39 -1.89 2.14
C LEU A 100 -14.99 -1.43 0.74
N GLY A 101 -15.69 -0.46 0.15
CA GLY A 101 -15.36 0.16 -1.13
C GLY A 101 -14.10 1.04 -1.07
N GLU A 102 -13.81 1.62 0.08
CA GLU A 102 -12.65 2.49 0.28
C GLU A 102 -11.38 1.72 0.69
N MET A 103 -11.54 0.52 1.23
CA MET A 103 -10.45 -0.31 1.74
C MET A 103 -9.51 -0.77 0.63
N ILE A 104 -8.23 -0.40 0.77
CA ILE A 104 -7.20 -0.73 -0.22
C ILE A 104 -6.31 -1.90 0.18
N SER A 105 -6.31 -2.32 1.45
CA SER A 105 -5.44 -3.37 1.99
C SER A 105 -6.22 -4.65 2.23
N TRP A 106 -5.76 -5.73 1.59
CA TRP A 106 -6.34 -7.06 1.67
C TRP A 106 -5.23 -8.08 1.76
N THR A 107 -5.47 -9.23 2.38
CA THR A 107 -4.51 -10.35 2.37
C THR A 107 -5.00 -11.44 1.42
N ILE A 108 -4.09 -12.09 0.69
CA ILE A 108 -4.44 -13.31 -0.09
C ILE A 108 -4.45 -14.57 0.78
N ASP A 109 -4.18 -14.44 2.08
CA ASP A 109 -4.12 -15.53 3.04
C ASP A 109 -5.28 -15.42 4.03
N ARG A 110 -6.25 -16.32 3.93
CA ARG A 110 -7.43 -16.30 4.79
C ARG A 110 -7.07 -16.39 6.28
N ALA A 111 -6.07 -17.19 6.62
CA ALA A 111 -5.65 -17.37 8.01
C ALA A 111 -5.07 -16.08 8.61
N VAL A 112 -4.49 -15.21 7.78
CA VAL A 112 -4.05 -13.88 8.21
C VAL A 112 -5.26 -13.01 8.56
N ALA A 113 -6.29 -12.99 7.71
CA ALA A 113 -7.52 -12.23 7.99
C ALA A 113 -8.23 -12.74 9.25
N GLU A 114 -8.31 -14.06 9.44
CA GLU A 114 -8.92 -14.68 10.62
C GLU A 114 -8.18 -14.32 11.92
N LYS A 115 -6.84 -14.24 11.90
CA LYS A 115 -6.04 -13.77 13.05
C LYS A 115 -6.36 -12.32 13.40
N PHE A 116 -6.50 -11.45 12.40
CA PHE A 116 -6.91 -10.06 12.64
C PHE A 116 -8.38 -9.97 13.08
N ALA A 117 -9.26 -10.81 12.55
CA ALA A 117 -10.66 -10.85 12.97
C ALA A 117 -10.79 -11.23 14.46
N ALA A 118 -10.13 -12.30 14.88
CA ALA A 118 -10.14 -12.75 16.27
C ALA A 118 -9.51 -11.74 17.24
N ALA A 119 -8.44 -11.05 16.84
CA ALA A 119 -7.75 -10.09 17.70
C ALA A 119 -8.55 -8.79 17.95
N TRP A 120 -9.53 -8.49 17.10
CA TRP A 120 -10.28 -7.23 17.13
C TRP A 120 -11.80 -7.43 17.13
N GLU A 121 -12.29 -8.66 17.37
CA GLU A 121 -13.72 -9.03 17.36
C GLU A 121 -14.43 -8.58 16.08
N ARG A 122 -13.82 -8.89 14.93
CA ARG A 122 -14.27 -8.49 13.58
C ARG A 122 -14.72 -9.67 12.74
N GLU A 123 -15.44 -9.38 11.67
CA GLU A 123 -15.79 -10.38 10.66
C GLU A 123 -14.72 -10.50 9.58
N VAL A 124 -14.66 -11.65 8.90
CA VAL A 124 -13.80 -11.83 7.73
C VAL A 124 -14.64 -11.70 6.46
N VAL A 125 -14.32 -10.70 5.65
CA VAL A 125 -14.91 -10.53 4.32
C VAL A 125 -13.99 -11.11 3.25
N THR A 126 -14.60 -11.64 2.19
CA THR A 126 -13.89 -12.17 1.01
C THR A 126 -14.26 -11.36 -0.22
N ARG A 127 -13.27 -11.04 -1.06
CA ARG A 127 -13.50 -10.36 -2.35
C ARG A 127 -12.55 -10.87 -3.41
N GLN A 128 -12.98 -10.81 -4.67
CA GLN A 128 -12.16 -11.10 -5.83
C GLN A 128 -11.73 -9.80 -6.51
N PHE A 129 -10.47 -9.73 -6.91
CA PHE A 129 -9.90 -8.59 -7.62
C PHE A 129 -9.23 -9.05 -8.91
N PRO A 130 -9.51 -8.42 -10.06
CA PRO A 130 -8.69 -8.69 -11.24
C PRO A 130 -7.27 -8.17 -10.96
N LYS A 131 -6.24 -8.93 -11.35
CA LYS A 131 -4.83 -8.62 -11.08
C LYS A 131 -4.41 -7.22 -11.54
N ARG A 132 -5.05 -6.70 -12.60
CA ARG A 132 -4.81 -5.33 -13.10
C ARG A 132 -5.15 -4.23 -12.08
N ASP A 133 -6.02 -4.52 -11.12
CA ASP A 133 -6.43 -3.57 -10.07
C ASP A 133 -5.52 -3.70 -8.81
N VAL A 134 -4.67 -4.73 -8.75
CA VAL A 134 -3.67 -4.94 -7.70
C VAL A 134 -2.43 -4.10 -7.98
N VAL A 135 -2.25 -3.02 -7.23
CA VAL A 135 -1.15 -2.05 -7.43
C VAL A 135 0.16 -2.48 -6.78
N ALA A 136 0.10 -3.29 -5.73
CA ALA A 136 1.28 -3.81 -5.05
C ALA A 136 0.97 -5.12 -4.31
N TYR A 137 2.03 -5.86 -4.00
CA TYR A 137 2.04 -6.97 -3.08
C TYR A 137 3.15 -6.74 -2.04
N PHE A 138 2.90 -7.02 -0.77
CA PHE A 138 3.87 -6.91 0.31
C PHE A 138 3.84 -8.16 1.20
N ASP A 139 5.01 -8.76 1.41
CA ASP A 139 5.16 -9.89 2.35
C ASP A 139 6.26 -9.61 3.37
N ARG A 140 6.04 -8.61 4.23
CA ARG A 140 7.04 -8.20 5.23
C ARG A 140 6.91 -8.92 6.58
N ARG A 141 5.75 -9.52 6.85
CA ARG A 141 5.41 -10.16 8.14
C ARG A 141 4.60 -11.46 7.96
N GLY A 142 4.68 -12.08 6.79
CA GLY A 142 3.81 -13.21 6.44
C GLY A 142 2.36 -12.80 6.18
N GLU A 143 2.07 -11.49 6.07
CA GLU A 143 0.73 -10.96 5.88
C GLU A 143 0.20 -11.17 4.46
N ARG A 144 1.08 -11.43 3.48
CA ARG A 144 0.73 -11.63 2.06
C ARG A 144 -0.27 -10.57 1.55
N GLU A 145 0.04 -9.30 1.83
CA GLU A 145 -0.83 -8.17 1.57
C GLU A 145 -0.84 -7.83 0.07
N ILE A 146 -2.02 -7.55 -0.48
CA ILE A 146 -2.21 -6.86 -1.74
C ILE A 146 -2.80 -5.47 -1.49
N LEU A 147 -2.39 -4.52 -2.31
CA LEU A 147 -3.02 -3.21 -2.37
C LEU A 147 -3.87 -3.07 -3.63
N VAL A 148 -5.08 -2.52 -3.49
CA VAL A 148 -6.03 -2.29 -4.58
C VAL A 148 -6.54 -0.85 -4.56
N LEU A 149 -6.66 -0.20 -5.72
CA LEU A 149 -7.17 1.18 -5.78
C LEU A 149 -8.68 1.27 -6.06
N ARG A 150 -9.22 0.23 -6.68
CA ARG A 150 -10.63 0.09 -6.98
C ARG A 150 -11.10 -1.17 -6.30
N ALA A 151 -12.17 -1.07 -5.52
CA ALA A 151 -12.92 -2.27 -5.19
C ALA A 151 -13.34 -2.91 -6.53
N GLY A 152 -12.95 -4.17 -6.74
CA GLY A 152 -13.53 -4.95 -7.83
C GLY A 152 -15.06 -4.87 -7.72
N LYS A 153 -15.73 -4.78 -8.86
CA LYS A 153 -17.20 -4.92 -8.91
C LYS A 153 -17.63 -6.20 -8.23
#